data_AF-A0A6B2URD1-F1
#
_entry.id   AF-A0A6B2URD1-F1
#
_cell.length_a   1.000
_cell.length_b   1.000
_cell.length_c   1.000
_cell.angle_alpha   90.00
_cell.angle_beta   90.00
_cell.angle_gamma   90.00
#
_symmetry.space_group_name_H-M   'P 1'
#
loop_
_entity.id
_entity.type
_entity.pdbx_description
1 polymer ?
#
loop_
_entity_poly.entity_id
_entity_poly.type
_entity_poly.pdbx_seq_one_letter_code
_entity_poly.pdbx_strand_id
1 'polypeptide(L)'
;MTTPIYDAPVGHSRAAHRVHGWCSHCPGRTAAEEVIAWRSEAADRHAAEDWIGDEGGPFDASTAWRKCPECGVAGALSVVTVTVQSTSSPKRAGGWAYCLNCEAVPQERGVAHAG
;
A
#
# COMPACT_ATOMS: atom_id res chain seq x y z
N MET A 1 -2.80 -34.06 16.66
CA MET A 1 -3.70 -32.92 16.37
C MET A 1 -4.52 -33.30 15.15
N THR A 2 -5.82 -33.54 15.32
CA THR A 2 -6.71 -33.98 14.24
C THR A 2 -7.16 -32.75 13.48
N THR A 3 -6.71 -32.59 12.23
CA THR A 3 -7.19 -31.53 11.35
C THR A 3 -8.68 -31.74 11.10
N PRO A 4 -9.58 -30.80 11.46
CA PRO A 4 -11.00 -30.96 11.17
C PRO A 4 -11.20 -31.01 9.65
N ILE A 5 -11.75 -32.11 9.15
CA ILE A 5 -12.19 -32.24 7.76
C ILE A 5 -13.54 -31.53 7.66
N TYR A 6 -13.52 -30.31 7.15
CA TYR A 6 -14.76 -29.60 6.79
C TYR A 6 -15.24 -30.11 5.43
N ASP A 7 -16.06 -31.16 5.46
CA ASP A 7 -16.71 -31.69 4.26
C ASP A 7 -17.99 -30.87 3.99
N ALA A 8 -17.82 -29.77 3.25
CA ALA A 8 -18.94 -28.93 2.87
C ALA A 8 -19.67 -29.60 1.69
N PRO A 9 -21.01 -29.77 1.74
CA PRO A 9 -21.78 -30.39 0.65
C PRO A 9 -21.56 -29.71 -0.70
N VAL A 10 -21.86 -30.40 -1.80
CA VAL A 10 -21.79 -29.81 -3.15
C VAL A 10 -22.64 -28.53 -3.19
N GLY A 11 -22.03 -27.41 -3.61
CA GLY A 11 -22.64 -26.07 -3.57
C GLY A 11 -22.12 -25.17 -2.43
N HIS A 12 -21.41 -25.72 -1.45
CA HIS A 12 -20.80 -24.92 -0.38
C HIS A 12 -19.36 -24.51 -0.68
N SER A 13 -18.99 -23.29 -0.28
CA SER A 13 -17.62 -22.80 -0.37
C SER A 13 -16.74 -23.41 0.72
N ARG A 14 -15.95 -24.44 0.36
CA ARG A 14 -14.95 -25.04 1.27
C ARG A 14 -13.94 -24.03 1.78
N ALA A 15 -13.59 -23.04 0.96
CA ALA A 15 -12.68 -21.97 1.35
C ALA A 15 -13.30 -21.11 2.47
N ALA A 16 -14.57 -20.73 2.34
CA ALA A 16 -15.25 -19.95 3.37
C ALA A 16 -15.44 -20.74 4.67
N HIS A 17 -15.72 -22.04 4.58
CA HIS A 17 -15.73 -22.91 5.76
C HIS A 17 -14.38 -22.99 6.46
N ARG A 18 -13.27 -23.00 5.72
CA ARG A 18 -11.93 -23.00 6.31
C ARG A 18 -11.62 -21.70 7.06
N VAL A 19 -12.02 -20.56 6.49
CA VAL A 19 -11.63 -19.23 7.00
C VAL A 19 -12.61 -18.70 8.04
N HIS A 20 -13.92 -18.87 7.84
CA HIS A 20 -14.96 -18.32 8.71
C HIS A 20 -15.88 -19.38 9.36
N GLY A 21 -15.76 -20.66 8.97
CA GLY A 21 -16.58 -21.76 9.50
C GLY A 21 -17.92 -21.98 8.80
N TRP A 22 -18.32 -21.11 7.87
CA TRP A 22 -19.60 -21.15 7.15
C TRP A 22 -19.48 -20.55 5.74
N CYS A 23 -20.52 -20.69 4.92
CA CYS A 23 -20.68 -19.98 3.63
C CYS A 23 -22.14 -19.57 3.41
N SER A 24 -22.42 -18.82 2.35
CA SER A 24 -23.75 -18.34 1.96
C SER A 24 -24.78 -19.43 1.68
N HIS A 25 -24.35 -20.67 1.47
CA HIS A 25 -25.24 -21.83 1.31
C HIS A 25 -25.60 -22.48 2.66
N CYS A 26 -25.01 -22.04 3.77
CA CYS A 26 -25.41 -22.50 5.11
C CYS A 26 -26.76 -21.89 5.53
N PRO A 27 -27.57 -22.62 6.31
CA PRO A 27 -28.83 -22.10 6.83
C PRO A 27 -28.65 -20.78 7.58
N GLY A 28 -29.50 -19.79 7.28
CA GLY A 28 -29.47 -18.48 7.93
C GLY A 28 -28.28 -17.60 7.57
N ARG A 29 -27.55 -17.93 6.49
CA ARG A 29 -26.45 -17.12 5.95
C ARG A 29 -26.79 -16.60 4.57
N THR A 30 -26.21 -15.46 4.21
CA THR A 30 -26.42 -14.79 2.94
C THR A 30 -25.10 -14.55 2.22
N ALA A 31 -25.16 -14.34 0.89
CA ALA A 31 -23.99 -13.98 0.09
C ALA A 31 -23.36 -12.65 0.54
N ALA A 32 -24.18 -11.69 0.96
CA ALA A 32 -23.70 -10.40 1.44
C ALA A 32 -22.86 -10.55 2.72
N GLU A 33 -23.32 -11.35 3.68
CA GLU A 33 -22.55 -11.65 4.89
C GLU A 33 -21.23 -12.33 4.54
N GLU A 34 -21.22 -13.29 3.60
CA GLU A 34 -19.99 -14.01 3.22
C GLU A 34 -18.97 -13.04 2.62
N VAL A 35 -19.40 -12.14 1.72
CA VAL A 35 -18.54 -11.11 1.13
C VAL A 35 -18.00 -10.14 2.19
N ILE A 36 -18.81 -9.75 3.17
CA ILE A 36 -18.37 -8.87 4.26
C ILE A 36 -17.30 -9.58 5.11
N ALA A 37 -17.50 -10.85 5.47
CA ALA A 37 -16.52 -11.61 6.23
C ALA A 37 -15.16 -11.71 5.52
N TRP A 38 -15.18 -11.95 4.20
CA TRP A 38 -13.95 -11.95 3.39
C TRP A 38 -13.25 -10.59 3.36
N ARG A 39 -14.02 -9.49 3.28
CA ARG A 39 -13.45 -8.13 3.28
C ARG A 39 -12.85 -7.77 4.63
N SER A 40 -13.51 -8.12 5.72
CA SER A 40 -12.99 -7.91 7.08
C SER A 40 -11.69 -8.67 7.29
N GLU A 41 -11.62 -9.94 6.88
CA GLU A 41 -10.39 -10.74 7.02
C GLU A 41 -9.24 -10.20 6.15
N ALA A 42 -9.53 -9.76 4.92
CA ALA A 42 -8.53 -9.11 4.09
C ALA A 42 -8.03 -7.80 4.72
N ALA A 43 -8.93 -7.01 5.32
CA ALA A 43 -8.57 -5.79 6.03
C ALA A 43 -7.75 -6.08 7.29
N ASP A 44 -8.09 -7.12 8.04
CA ASP A 44 -7.33 -7.57 9.22
C ASP A 44 -5.94 -8.07 8.84
N ARG A 45 -5.81 -8.82 7.73
CA ARG A 45 -4.50 -9.21 7.19
C ARG A 45 -3.69 -8.00 6.76
N HIS A 46 -4.29 -7.05 6.04
CA HIS A 46 -3.59 -5.83 5.67
C HIS A 46 -3.21 -4.98 6.88
N ALA A 47 -4.06 -4.87 7.90
CA ALA A 47 -3.74 -4.17 9.14
C ALA A 47 -2.64 -4.88 9.94
N ALA A 48 -2.60 -6.21 9.92
CA ALA A 48 -1.51 -6.99 10.53
C ALA A 48 -0.20 -6.86 9.75
N GLU A 49 -0.26 -6.74 8.42
CA GLU A 49 0.89 -6.42 7.56
C GLU A 49 1.37 -4.97 7.76
N ASP A 50 0.47 -4.03 8.02
CA ASP A 50 0.77 -2.64 8.38
C ASP A 50 1.33 -2.48 9.81
N TRP A 51 1.37 -3.56 10.61
CA TRP A 51 1.86 -3.55 12.00
C TRP A 51 3.16 -4.34 12.24
N ILE A 52 3.98 -4.51 11.19
CA ILE A 52 5.43 -4.68 11.34
C ILE A 52 6.09 -3.43 10.76
N GLY A 53 5.86 -2.31 11.44
CA GLY A 53 6.73 -1.15 11.37
C GLY A 53 8.09 -1.50 11.99
N ASP A 54 8.93 -2.19 11.21
CA ASP A 54 10.33 -1.81 11.17
C ASP A 54 10.37 -0.52 10.35
N GLU A 55 11.06 0.52 10.83
CA GLU A 55 11.23 1.82 10.16
C GLU A 55 12.05 1.74 8.85
N GLY A 56 12.00 0.61 8.14
CA GLY A 56 12.90 0.24 7.06
C GLY A 56 12.27 -0.67 6.02
N GLY A 57 11.00 -0.43 5.65
CA GLY A 57 10.47 -0.98 4.40
C GLY A 57 11.43 -0.70 3.23
N PRO A 58 11.40 -1.46 2.12
CA PRO A 58 12.36 -1.31 1.04
C PRO A 58 12.29 0.07 0.38
N PHE A 59 11.31 0.90 0.72
CA PHE A 59 11.17 2.26 0.27
C PHE A 59 11.33 3.24 1.44
N ASP A 60 12.20 4.22 1.27
CA ASP A 60 12.29 5.41 2.11
C ASP A 60 11.86 6.63 1.29
N ALA A 61 11.22 7.60 1.95
CA ALA A 61 10.70 8.80 1.32
C ALA A 61 11.09 10.02 2.15
N SER A 62 11.85 10.94 1.52
CA SER A 62 12.25 12.20 2.13
C SER A 62 11.58 13.37 1.43
N THR A 63 11.25 14.41 2.20
CA THR A 63 10.67 15.66 1.68
C THR A 63 11.59 16.83 1.99
N ALA A 64 11.97 17.59 0.96
CA ALA A 64 12.71 18.83 1.09
C ALA A 64 11.84 20.02 0.66
N TRP A 65 11.86 21.10 1.45
CA TRP A 65 11.15 22.34 1.14
C TRP A 65 12.08 23.34 0.45
N ARG A 66 11.64 23.88 -0.70
CA ARG A 66 12.45 24.78 -1.53
C ARG A 66 11.65 25.99 -2.01
N LYS A 67 12.35 26.97 -2.58
CA LYS A 67 11.73 28.08 -3.32
C LYS A 67 11.17 27.56 -4.63
N CYS A 68 9.94 27.94 -4.96
CA CYS A 68 9.33 27.57 -6.23
C CYS A 68 9.98 28.32 -7.40
N PRO A 69 10.40 27.63 -8.48
CA PRO A 69 10.95 28.30 -9.66
C PRO A 69 9.90 29.06 -10.47
N GLU A 70 8.62 28.68 -10.37
CA GLU A 70 7.54 29.32 -11.15
C GLU A 70 6.99 30.57 -10.46
N CYS A 71 6.60 30.49 -9.18
CA CYS A 71 6.02 31.65 -8.46
C CYS A 71 7.03 32.40 -7.57
N GLY A 72 8.24 31.86 -7.38
CA GLY A 72 9.27 32.50 -6.55
C GLY A 72 9.04 32.46 -5.04
N VAL A 73 7.97 31.86 -4.54
CA VAL A 73 7.70 31.79 -3.09
C VAL A 73 8.64 30.79 -2.42
N ALA A 74 9.34 31.23 -1.37
CA ALA A 74 10.24 30.40 -0.57
C ALA A 74 9.45 29.42 0.32
N GLY A 75 9.94 28.17 0.43
CA GLY A 75 9.30 27.15 1.27
C GLY A 75 7.97 26.60 0.73
N ALA A 76 7.53 27.03 -0.45
CA ALA A 76 6.26 26.58 -1.03
C ALA A 76 6.39 25.32 -1.90
N LEU A 77 7.60 24.99 -2.38
CA LEU A 77 7.82 23.81 -3.22
C LEU A 77 8.21 22.61 -2.33
N SER A 78 7.34 21.61 -2.26
CA SER A 78 7.71 20.29 -1.72
C SER A 78 8.42 19.51 -2.82
N VAL A 79 9.58 18.92 -2.48
CA VAL A 79 10.30 18.01 -3.35
C VAL A 79 10.41 16.68 -2.63
N VAL A 80 9.65 15.70 -3.10
CA VAL A 80 9.62 14.35 -2.54
C VAL A 80 10.59 13.47 -3.31
N THR A 81 11.49 12.80 -2.60
CA THR A 81 12.44 11.83 -3.17
C THR A 81 12.15 10.46 -2.58
N VAL A 82 11.94 9.48 -3.47
CA VAL A 82 11.74 8.08 -3.09
C VAL A 82 13.03 7.30 -3.35
N THR A 83 13.54 6.65 -2.33
CA THR A 83 14.71 5.78 -2.35
C THR A 83 14.30 4.35 -2.10
N VAL A 84 14.92 3.41 -2.79
CA VAL A 84 14.80 1.98 -2.54
C VAL A 84 16.03 1.54 -1.76
N GLN A 85 15.82 1.01 -0.57
CA GLN A 85 16.87 0.38 0.22
C GLN A 85 17.22 -0.96 -0.44
N SER A 86 18.48 -1.13 -0.85
CA SER A 86 19.01 -2.38 -1.36
C SER A 86 20.21 -2.83 -0.53
N THR A 87 20.51 -4.13 -0.54
CA THR A 87 21.65 -4.72 0.17
C THR A 87 23.02 -4.16 -0.24
N SER A 88 23.09 -3.45 -1.37
CA SER A 88 24.32 -2.85 -1.89
C SER A 88 24.45 -1.36 -1.64
N SER A 89 23.33 -0.62 -1.64
CA SER A 89 23.22 0.82 -1.37
C SER A 89 21.78 1.30 -1.59
N PRO A 90 21.35 2.40 -0.96
CA PRO A 90 20.10 3.07 -1.32
C PRO A 90 20.18 3.62 -2.75
N LYS A 91 19.15 3.36 -3.56
CA LYS A 91 19.03 3.92 -4.93
C LYS A 91 17.80 4.79 -5.05
N ARG A 92 17.91 5.97 -5.67
CA ARG A 92 16.74 6.79 -5.99
C ARG A 92 15.86 6.07 -7.01
N ALA A 93 14.62 5.73 -6.64
CA ALA A 93 13.62 5.21 -7.57
C ALA A 93 12.93 6.33 -8.36
N GLY A 94 12.77 7.49 -7.73
CA GLY A 94 12.11 8.63 -8.36
C GLY A 94 11.78 9.73 -7.38
N GLY A 95 10.80 10.54 -7.73
CA GLY A 95 10.34 11.66 -6.94
C GLY A 95 9.47 12.60 -7.76
N TRP A 96 8.88 13.57 -7.08
CA TRP A 96 8.09 14.63 -7.70
C TRP A 96 8.26 15.94 -6.93
N ALA A 97 7.90 17.04 -7.58
CA ALA A 97 7.85 18.35 -6.96
C ALA A 97 6.45 18.94 -7.11
N TYR A 98 5.94 19.60 -6.06
CA TYR A 98 4.64 20.27 -6.08
C TYR A 98 4.67 21.57 -5.29
N CYS A 99 4.21 22.67 -5.89
CA CYS A 99 4.16 23.95 -5.21
C CYS A 99 2.81 24.15 -4.52
N LEU A 100 2.79 24.25 -3.19
CA LEU A 100 1.57 24.51 -2.43
C LEU A 100 0.99 25.92 -2.65
N ASN A 101 1.76 26.83 -3.27
CA ASN A 101 1.32 28.21 -3.50
C ASN A 101 0.72 28.44 -4.89
N CYS A 102 1.35 27.91 -5.95
CA CYS A 102 0.91 28.13 -7.33
C CYS A 102 0.55 26.83 -8.07
N GLU A 103 0.56 25.70 -7.38
CA GLU A 103 0.18 24.37 -7.89
C GLU A 103 1.04 23.87 -9.06
N ALA A 104 2.14 24.55 -9.33
CA ALA A 104 3.10 24.12 -10.33
C ALA A 104 3.69 22.74 -9.97
N VAL A 105 3.96 21.94 -11.01
CA VAL A 105 4.70 20.67 -10.95
C VAL A 105 5.99 20.84 -11.77
N PRO A 106 7.01 21.54 -11.24
CA PRO A 106 8.26 21.73 -11.96
C PRO A 106 8.91 20.37 -12.21
N GLN A 107 9.19 20.06 -13.47
CA GLN A 107 9.92 18.85 -13.82
C GLN A 107 11.37 19.00 -13.37
N GLU A 108 11.91 18.01 -12.68
CA GLU A 108 13.36 17.94 -12.49
C GLU A 108 14.02 17.81 -13.86
N ARG A 109 14.77 18.84 -14.28
CA ARG A 109 15.62 18.72 -15.46
C ARG A 109 16.67 17.65 -15.12
N GLY A 110 16.47 16.44 -15.66
CA GLY A 110 17.39 15.33 -15.48
C GLY A 110 18.82 15.79 -15.76
N VAL A 111 19.71 15.52 -14.82
CA VAL A 111 21.15 15.70 -15.03
C VAL A 111 21.51 14.81 -16.23
N ALA A 112 21.82 15.43 -17.36
CA ALA A 112 22.38 14.73 -18.49
C ALA A 112 23.67 14.03 -18.02
N HIS A 113 23.68 12.70 -18.00
CA HIS A 113 24.92 11.96 -17.87
C HIS A 113 25.76 12.26 -19.12
N ALA A 114 26.78 13.10 -18.97
CA ALA A 114 27.84 13.23 -19.95
C ALA A 114 28.56 11.88 -20.05
N GLY A 115 28.55 11.29 -21.24
CA GLY A 115 29.41 10.18 -21.62
C GLY A 115 30.82 10.65 -21.98
#